data_AF-A0A1Y5KHZ2-F1
#
_entry.id   AF-A0A1Y5KHZ2-F1
#
_cell.length_a   1.000
_cell.length_b   1.000
_cell.length_c   1.000
_cell.angle_alpha   90.00
_cell.angle_beta   90.00
_cell.angle_gamma   90.00
#
_symmetry.space_group_name_H-M   'P 1'
#
loop_
_entity.id
_entity.type
_entity.pdbx_description
1 polymer ?
#
loop_
_entity_poly.entity_id
_entity_poly.type
_entity_poly.pdbx_seq_one_letter_code
_entity_poly.pdbx_strand_id
1 'polypeptide(L)'
;MNVKSVQPVSEYFKAMQQSKDASATKNQTRLASIRNLLMLGKKLRTGEMDYLQRQDLNLYNQAMSLSMERQAYEDALQHSRSKADASYYNTFKLMQIANQLKHGGSEELLMRANSIQEAHREFMQSIKYASLR
;
A
#
# COMPACT_ATOMS: atom_id res chain seq x y z
N MET A 1 -47.48 7.46 -38.79
CA MET A 1 -46.28 6.68 -38.43
C MET A 1 -45.49 7.46 -37.40
N ASN A 2 -45.17 6.85 -36.26
CA ASN A 2 -44.56 7.49 -35.10
C ASN A 2 -43.03 7.63 -35.32
N VAL A 3 -42.55 8.85 -35.55
CA VAL A 3 -41.12 9.14 -35.74
C VAL A 3 -40.45 9.08 -34.37
N LYS A 4 -39.62 8.06 -34.16
CA LYS A 4 -38.84 7.86 -32.93
C LYS A 4 -38.02 9.11 -32.63
N SER A 5 -38.17 9.64 -31.43
CA SER A 5 -37.42 10.79 -30.94
C SER A 5 -35.92 10.49 -31.00
N VAL A 6 -35.21 11.28 -31.81
CA VAL A 6 -33.75 11.27 -31.82
C VAL A 6 -33.33 12.06 -30.58
N GLN A 7 -32.73 11.40 -29.59
CA GLN A 7 -32.23 12.07 -28.40
C GLN A 7 -31.26 13.19 -28.82
N PRO A 8 -31.41 14.42 -28.32
CA PRO A 8 -30.58 15.54 -28.74
C PRO A 8 -29.13 15.29 -28.34
N VAL A 9 -28.20 15.59 -29.24
CA VAL A 9 -26.75 15.38 -29.08
C VAL A 9 -26.21 15.95 -27.75
N SER A 10 -26.84 17.00 -27.22
CA SER A 10 -26.58 17.56 -25.89
C SER A 10 -26.73 16.55 -24.73
N GLU A 11 -27.76 15.69 -24.76
CA GLU A 11 -27.98 14.64 -23.77
C GLU A 11 -26.87 13.58 -23.82
N TYR A 12 -26.40 13.25 -25.01
CA TYR A 12 -25.29 12.30 -25.22
C TYR A 12 -23.98 12.83 -24.63
N PHE A 13 -23.66 14.10 -24.88
CA PHE A 13 -22.48 14.74 -24.27
C PHE A 13 -22.57 14.82 -22.75
N LYS A 14 -23.76 15.11 -22.21
CA LYS A 14 -24.00 15.18 -20.76
C LYS A 14 -23.86 13.81 -20.10
N ALA A 15 -24.35 12.75 -20.74
CA ALA A 15 -24.18 11.37 -20.28
C ALA A 15 -22.70 10.92 -20.33
N MET A 16 -21.96 11.28 -21.38
CA MET A 16 -20.51 11.03 -21.46
C MET A 16 -19.75 11.76 -20.34
N GLN A 17 -20.07 13.04 -20.10
CA GLN A 17 -19.46 13.83 -19.02
C GLN A 17 -19.71 13.19 -17.66
N GLN A 18 -20.97 12.85 -17.35
CA GLN A 18 -21.34 12.17 -16.09
C GLN A 18 -20.65 10.81 -15.92
N SER A 19 -20.50 10.04 -17.01
CA SER A 19 -19.78 8.77 -16.96
C SER A 19 -18.28 8.95 -16.67
N LYS A 20 -17.69 10.00 -17.25
CA LYS A 20 -16.29 10.37 -17.03
C LYS A 20 -16.06 10.84 -15.59
N ASP A 21 -16.95 11.68 -15.08
CA ASP A 21 -16.90 12.18 -13.70
C ASP A 21 -17.09 11.03 -12.70
N ALA A 22 -18.06 10.14 -12.91
CA ALA A 22 -18.25 8.95 -12.08
C ALA A 22 -17.03 8.01 -12.11
N SER A 23 -16.36 7.87 -13.26
CA SER A 23 -15.12 7.10 -13.36
C SER A 23 -13.96 7.75 -12.62
N ALA A 24 -13.85 9.09 -12.68
CA ALA A 24 -12.82 9.85 -11.97
C ALA A 24 -13.01 9.76 -10.45
N THR A 25 -14.25 9.87 -9.96
CA THR A 25 -14.56 9.69 -8.53
C THR A 25 -14.20 8.28 -8.05
N LYS A 26 -14.59 7.24 -8.80
CA LYS A 26 -14.24 5.84 -8.47
C LYS A 26 -12.73 5.63 -8.44
N ASN A 27 -11.99 6.23 -9.37
CA ASN A 27 -10.53 6.13 -9.44
C ASN A 27 -9.85 6.82 -8.24
N GLN A 28 -10.34 8.00 -7.82
CA GLN A 28 -9.87 8.67 -6.61
C GLN A 28 -10.16 7.85 -5.35
N THR A 29 -11.35 7.26 -5.22
CA THR A 29 -11.69 6.40 -4.08
C THR A 29 -10.77 5.17 -4.00
N ARG A 30 -10.42 4.58 -5.15
CA ARG A 30 -9.53 3.42 -5.20
C ARG A 30 -8.08 3.77 -4.86
N LEU A 31 -7.55 4.89 -5.36
CA LEU A 31 -6.21 5.39 -4.98
C LEU A 31 -6.13 5.69 -3.48
N ALA A 32 -7.14 6.36 -2.92
CA ALA A 32 -7.20 6.63 -1.48
C ALA A 32 -7.24 5.33 -0.65
N SER A 33 -7.98 4.32 -1.11
CA SER A 33 -8.04 3.01 -0.46
C SER A 33 -6.68 2.32 -0.46
N ILE A 34 -5.95 2.36 -1.58
CA ILE A 34 -4.60 1.79 -1.69
C ILE A 34 -3.61 2.53 -0.79
N ARG A 35 -3.65 3.86 -0.78
CA ARG A 35 -2.82 4.68 0.11
C ARG A 35 -3.10 4.37 1.59
N ASN A 36 -4.36 4.15 1.96
CA ASN A 36 -4.73 3.73 3.30
C ASN A 36 -4.16 2.34 3.65
N LEU A 37 -4.20 1.37 2.73
CA LEU A 37 -3.57 0.07 2.95
C LEU A 37 -2.06 0.19 3.21
N LEU A 38 -1.36 1.02 2.43
CA LEU A 38 0.06 1.30 2.64
C LEU A 38 0.31 2.02 3.97
N MET A 39 -0.55 2.96 4.35
CA MET A 39 -0.49 3.62 5.66
C MET A 39 -0.74 2.64 6.81
N LEU A 40 -1.53 1.59 6.61
CA LEU A 40 -1.70 0.52 7.59
C LEU A 40 -0.55 -0.51 7.57
N GLY A 41 0.45 -0.34 6.69
CA GLY A 41 1.57 -1.27 6.54
C GLY A 41 1.21 -2.59 5.87
N LYS A 42 0.07 -2.66 5.17
CA LYS A 42 -0.41 -3.90 4.54
C LYS A 42 0.22 -4.12 3.18
N LYS A 43 0.42 -5.39 2.82
CA LYS A 43 0.83 -5.78 1.45
C LYS A 43 -0.30 -5.46 0.48
N LEU A 44 0.06 -4.85 -0.65
CA LEU A 44 -0.85 -4.68 -1.76
C LEU A 44 -0.97 -5.98 -2.54
N ARG A 45 -2.18 -6.28 -3.00
CA ARG A 45 -2.45 -7.41 -3.90
C ARG A 45 -1.96 -7.08 -5.31
N THR A 46 -1.74 -8.10 -6.13
CA THR A 46 -1.33 -7.94 -7.54
C THR A 46 -2.24 -6.96 -8.29
N GLY A 47 -3.56 -7.08 -8.15
CA GLY A 47 -4.50 -6.16 -8.80
C GLY A 47 -4.51 -4.73 -8.25
N GLU A 48 -3.94 -4.47 -7.08
CA GLU A 48 -3.71 -3.12 -6.54
C GLU A 48 -2.40 -2.54 -7.09
N MET A 49 -1.35 -3.36 -7.16
CA MET A 49 -0.08 -2.99 -7.80
C MET A 49 -0.26 -2.68 -9.30
N ASP A 50 -0.96 -3.54 -10.04
CA ASP A 50 -1.26 -3.33 -11.46
C ASP A 50 -2.07 -2.05 -11.70
N TYR A 51 -2.97 -1.72 -10.76
CA TYR A 51 -3.75 -0.49 -10.81
C TYR A 51 -2.86 0.74 -10.58
N LEU A 52 -1.98 0.72 -9.58
CA LEU A 52 -1.03 1.81 -9.35
C LEU A 52 -0.12 2.03 -10.56
N GLN A 53 0.40 0.95 -11.16
CA GLN A 53 1.28 1.06 -12.32
C GLN A 53 0.64 1.85 -13.48
N ARG A 54 -0.69 1.76 -13.63
CA ARG A 54 -1.44 2.42 -14.71
C ARG A 54 -1.92 3.83 -14.34
N GLN A 55 -2.15 4.10 -13.06
CA GLN A 55 -2.86 5.31 -12.61
C GLN A 55 -1.97 6.29 -11.83
N ASP A 56 -0.97 5.79 -11.10
CA ASP A 56 -0.05 6.60 -10.30
C ASP A 56 1.31 5.89 -10.17
N LEU A 57 2.21 6.20 -11.11
CA LEU A 57 3.54 5.58 -11.18
C LEU A 57 4.41 5.93 -9.96
N ASN A 58 4.21 7.10 -9.35
CA ASN A 58 4.98 7.50 -8.17
C ASN A 58 4.58 6.64 -6.98
N LEU A 59 3.28 6.50 -6.73
CA LEU A 59 2.77 5.64 -5.67
C LEU A 59 3.09 4.17 -5.92
N TYR A 60 3.11 3.72 -7.18
CA TYR A 60 3.58 2.38 -7.56
C TYR A 60 5.04 2.14 -7.15
N ASN A 61 5.94 3.06 -7.52
CA ASN A 61 7.36 2.94 -7.20
C ASN A 61 7.59 2.94 -5.68
N GLN A 62 6.85 3.78 -4.96
CA GLN A 62 6.86 3.80 -3.50
C GLN A 62 6.37 2.47 -2.91
N ALA A 63 5.23 1.95 -3.38
CA ALA A 63 4.71 0.66 -2.94
C ALA A 63 5.69 -0.50 -3.24
N MET A 64 6.37 -0.46 -4.38
CA MET A 64 7.38 -1.45 -4.75
C MET A 64 8.58 -1.40 -3.80
N SER A 65 9.11 -0.20 -3.51
CA SER A 65 10.20 0.00 -2.55
C SER A 65 9.82 -0.55 -1.17
N LEU A 66 8.62 -0.20 -0.68
CA LEU A 66 8.08 -0.71 0.58
C LEU A 66 7.97 -2.23 0.60
N SER A 67 7.50 -2.84 -0.50
CA SER A 67 7.37 -4.29 -0.64
C SER A 67 8.73 -4.99 -0.61
N MET A 68 9.73 -4.46 -1.32
CA MET A 68 11.09 -5.02 -1.35
C MET A 68 11.74 -4.95 0.04
N GLU A 69 11.64 -3.81 0.72
CA GLU A 69 12.21 -3.69 2.06
C GLU A 69 11.50 -4.59 3.07
N ARG A 70 10.17 -4.65 3.01
CA ARG A 70 9.40 -5.55 3.87
C ARG A 70 9.81 -7.00 3.67
N GLN A 71 9.99 -7.43 2.42
CA GLN A 71 10.45 -8.79 2.12
C GLN A 71 11.83 -9.06 2.73
N ALA A 72 12.79 -8.15 2.55
CA ALA A 72 14.12 -8.30 3.15
C ALA A 72 14.06 -8.38 4.69
N TYR A 73 13.16 -7.62 5.32
CA TYR A 73 12.92 -7.69 6.75
C TYR A 73 12.29 -9.03 7.19
N GLU A 74 11.28 -9.51 6.45
CA GLU A 74 10.66 -10.83 6.70
C GLU A 74 11.68 -11.96 6.56
N ASP A 75 12.53 -11.91 5.52
CA ASP A 75 13.60 -12.88 5.31
C ASP A 75 14.55 -12.90 6.50
N ALA A 76 14.96 -11.74 7.01
CA ALA A 76 15.80 -11.64 8.20
C ALA A 76 15.11 -12.23 9.45
N LEU A 77 13.81 -12.01 9.64
CA LEU A 77 13.04 -12.62 10.73
C LEU A 77 12.99 -14.16 10.63
N GLN A 78 12.87 -14.71 9.43
CA GLN A 78 12.91 -16.18 9.25
C GLN A 78 14.24 -16.79 9.69
N HIS A 79 15.33 -16.02 9.60
CA HIS A 79 16.67 -16.44 10.04
C HIS A 79 16.96 -16.15 11.52
N SER A 80 16.04 -15.48 12.24
CA SER A 80 16.22 -15.21 13.67
C SER A 80 16.33 -16.51 14.48
N ARG A 81 17.27 -16.53 15.43
CA ARG A 81 17.59 -17.72 16.24
C ARG A 81 16.86 -17.75 17.59
N SER A 82 16.36 -16.61 18.04
CA SER A 82 15.63 -16.47 19.30
C SER A 82 14.61 -15.34 19.22
N LYS A 83 13.70 -15.29 20.19
CA LYS A 83 12.74 -14.18 20.30
C LYS A 83 13.44 -12.85 20.55
N ALA A 84 14.53 -12.87 21.33
CA ALA A 84 15.34 -11.70 21.60
C ALA A 84 16.03 -11.16 20.33
N ASP A 85 16.53 -12.05 19.48
CA ASP A 85 17.15 -11.69 18.19
C ASP A 85 16.14 -11.00 17.26
N ALA A 86 14.93 -11.56 17.13
CA ALA A 86 13.84 -10.94 16.38
C ALA A 86 13.44 -9.56 16.93
N SER A 87 13.36 -9.42 18.25
CA SER A 87 13.04 -8.14 18.92
C SER A 87 14.14 -7.10 18.74
N TYR A 88 15.41 -7.51 18.81
CA TYR A 88 16.55 -6.64 18.54
C TYR A 88 16.51 -6.13 17.10
N TYR A 89 16.27 -7.01 16.14
CA TYR A 89 16.20 -6.65 14.73
C TYR A 89 15.06 -5.65 14.44
N ASN A 90 13.88 -5.87 15.03
CA ASN A 90 12.77 -4.92 14.97
C ASN A 90 13.15 -3.54 15.53
N THR A 91 13.75 -3.51 16.72
CA THR A 91 14.16 -2.28 17.39
C THR A 91 15.18 -1.51 16.55
N PHE A 92 16.19 -2.22 16.02
CA PHE A 92 17.21 -1.66 15.15
C PHE A 92 16.61 -1.04 13.88
N LYS A 93 15.73 -1.77 13.19
CA LYS A 93 15.09 -1.30 11.95
C LYS A 93 14.18 -0.09 12.20
N LEU A 94 13.37 -0.10 13.26
CA LEU A 94 12.54 1.05 13.62
C LEU A 94 13.37 2.27 14.02
N MET A 95 14.48 2.07 14.74
CA MET A 95 15.39 3.17 15.07
C MET A 95 16.04 3.78 13.81
N GLN A 96 16.40 2.96 12.83
CA GLN A 96 16.89 3.42 11.53
C GLN A 96 15.86 4.33 10.84
N ILE A 97 14.59 3.92 10.79
CA ILE A 97 13.51 4.71 10.19
C ILE A 97 13.23 5.99 11.01
N ALA A 98 13.20 5.89 12.34
CA ALA A 98 12.98 7.02 13.22
C ALA A 98 14.06 8.11 13.08
N ASN A 99 15.31 7.72 12.84
CA ASN A 99 16.38 8.68 12.58
C ASN A 99 16.15 9.43 11.26
N GLN A 100 15.60 8.79 10.24
CA GLN A 100 15.23 9.47 8.99
C GLN A 100 14.05 10.41 9.17
N LEU A 101 13.05 10.03 9.98
CA LEU A 101 11.91 10.89 10.31
C LEU A 101 12.32 12.22 10.98
N LYS A 102 13.39 12.22 11.79
CA LYS A 102 13.92 13.45 12.43
C LYS A 102 14.41 14.50 11.44
N HIS A 103 14.74 14.12 10.21
CA HIS A 103 15.27 15.02 9.19
C HIS A 103 14.21 15.53 8.19
N GLY A 104 12.93 15.24 8.45
CA GLY A 104 11.81 15.60 7.59
C GLY A 104 10.84 14.43 7.51
N GLY A 105 9.79 14.46 8.33
CA GLY A 105 8.78 13.40 8.34
C GLY A 105 7.97 13.40 7.06
N SER A 106 8.17 12.38 6.21
CA SER A 106 7.32 12.13 5.05
C SER A 106 6.31 11.04 5.36
N GLU A 107 5.17 11.10 4.68
CA GLU A 107 4.18 10.03 4.73
C GLU A 107 4.79 8.66 4.33
N GLU A 108 5.73 8.67 3.38
CA GLU A 108 6.46 7.46 2.98
C GLU A 108 7.20 6.80 4.16
N LEU A 109 7.86 7.59 5.00
CA LEU A 109 8.55 7.06 6.19
C LEU A 109 7.57 6.49 7.22
N LEU A 110 6.35 7.03 7.32
CA LEU A 110 5.28 6.45 8.14
C LEU A 110 4.79 5.11 7.57
N MET A 111 4.52 5.05 6.26
CA MET A 111 4.15 3.80 5.58
C MET A 111 5.23 2.73 5.77
N ARG A 112 6.50 3.14 5.71
CA ARG A 112 7.66 2.27 5.95
C ARG A 112 7.70 1.72 7.37
N ALA A 113 7.55 2.58 8.38
CA ALA A 113 7.50 2.15 9.78
C ALA A 113 6.35 1.16 10.01
N ASN A 114 5.16 1.49 9.52
CA ASN A 114 3.97 0.64 9.68
C ASN A 114 4.13 -0.70 8.95
N SER A 115 4.75 -0.70 7.75
CA SER A 115 5.05 -1.92 7.00
C SER A 115 5.98 -2.87 7.78
N ILE A 116 7.02 -2.35 8.42
CA ILE A 116 7.93 -3.16 9.26
C ILE A 116 7.21 -3.66 10.53
N GLN A 117 6.42 -2.81 11.18
CA GLN A 117 5.68 -3.18 12.39
C GLN A 117 4.66 -4.29 12.11
N GLU A 118 3.91 -4.19 11.01
CA GLU A 118 2.91 -5.20 10.66
C GLU A 118 3.59 -6.51 10.25
N ALA A 119 4.72 -6.48 9.54
CA ALA A 119 5.51 -7.67 9.23
C ALA A 119 6.01 -8.38 10.51
N HIS A 120 6.48 -7.59 11.48
CA HIS A 120 6.90 -8.13 12.76
C HIS A 120 5.74 -8.74 13.55
N ARG A 121 4.57 -8.08 13.55
CA ARG A 121 3.35 -8.58 14.18
C ARG A 121 2.90 -9.91 13.57
N GLU A 122 2.89 -10.02 12.24
CA GLU A 122 2.62 -11.27 11.52
C GLU A 122 3.62 -12.36 11.90
N PHE A 123 4.91 -12.04 11.95
CA PHE A 123 5.94 -12.98 12.37
C PHE A 123 5.75 -13.46 13.81
N MET A 124 5.43 -12.58 14.75
CA MET A 124 5.15 -12.96 16.14
C MET A 124 3.98 -13.95 16.28
N GLN A 125 3.03 -13.92 15.33
CA GLN A 125 1.90 -14.85 15.26
C GLN A 125 2.22 -16.15 14.53
N SER A 126 3.41 -16.27 13.93
CA SER A 126 3.81 -17.43 13.14
C SER A 126 4.26 -18.62 14.00
N ILE A 127 4.11 -19.82 13.44
CA ILE A 127 4.62 -21.08 14.03
C ILE A 127 6.14 -20.99 14.24
N LYS A 128 6.85 -20.34 13.32
CA LYS A 128 8.30 -20.12 13.41
C LYS A 128 8.65 -19.38 14.70
N TYR A 129 8.02 -18.23 14.96
CA TYR A 129 8.29 -17.47 16.18
C TYR A 129 7.92 -18.23 17.45
N ALA A 130 6.80 -18.98 17.43
CA ALA A 130 6.40 -19.83 18.55
C ALA A 130 7.47 -20.90 18.87
N SER A 131 8.18 -21.39 17.87
CA SER A 131 9.26 -22.39 18.02
C SER A 131 10.60 -21.81 18.50
N LEU A 132 10.77 -20.48 18.50
CA LEU A 132 12.01 -19.85 18.95
C LEU A 132 12.16 -19.92 20.47
N ARG A 133 13.41 -20.11 20.91
CA ARG A 133 13.80 -20.02 22.32
C ARG A 133 13.64 -18.59 22.84
#